data_AF-A0A929I2T3-F1
#
_entry.id   AF-A0A929I2T3-F1
#
_cell.length_a   1.000
_cell.length_b   1.000
_cell.length_c   1.000
_cell.angle_alpha   90.00
_cell.angle_beta   90.00
_cell.angle_gamma   90.00
#
_symmetry.space_group_name_H-M   'P 1'
#
loop_
_entity.id
_entity.type
_entity.pdbx_description
1 polymer ?
#
loop_
_entity_poly.entity_id
_entity_poly.type
_entity_poly.pdbx_seq_one_letter_code
_entity_poly.pdbx_strand_id
1 'polypeptide(L)' 'MIRRHQEGILKYFKVRIDNGAVEELNNRAKAISHRAFGYRSATTFRLALYHGMGKLPAPQLMHRFL' A
#
# COMPACT_ATOMS: atom_id res chain seq x y z
N MET A 1 -26.43 -1.12 12.66
CA MET A 1 -25.05 -1.31 12.18
C MET A 1 -24.99 -1.45 10.65
N ILE A 2 -25.65 -2.45 10.02
CA ILE A 2 -25.65 -2.62 8.55
C ILE A 2 -26.35 -1.49 7.78
N ARG A 3 -27.50 -1.00 8.27
CA ARG A 3 -28.25 0.09 7.62
C ARG A 3 -27.43 1.36 7.39
N ARG A 4 -26.41 1.63 8.22
CA ARG A 4 -25.51 2.79 8.08
C ARG A 4 -24.60 2.69 6.84
N HIS A 5 -24.31 1.48 6.37
CA HIS A 5 -23.46 1.21 5.20
C HIS A 5 -24.27 0.77 3.97
N GLN A 6 -25.60 0.82 4.06
CA GLN A 6 -26.51 0.33 3.02
C GLN A 6 -26.25 0.96 1.65
N GLU A 7 -25.96 2.26 1.60
CA GLU A 7 -25.68 2.96 0.33
C GLU A 7 -24.43 2.39 -0.37
N GLY A 8 -23.36 2.13 0.38
CA GLY A 8 -22.13 1.54 -0.15
C GLY A 8 -22.31 0.10 -0.63
N ILE A 9 -23.07 -0.70 0.13
CA ILE A 9 -23.40 -2.08 -0.23
C ILE A 9 -24.22 -2.12 -1.53
N LEU A 10 -25.24 -1.26 -1.64
CA LEU A 10 -26.09 -1.22 -2.83
C LEU A 10 -25.38 -0.65 -4.06
N LYS A 11 -24.36 0.20 -3.88
CA LYS A 11 -23.53 0.72 -4.99
C LYS A 11 -22.80 -0.39 -5.76
N TYR A 12 -22.45 -1.51 -5.12
CA TYR A 12 -21.81 -2.65 -5.80
C TYR A 12 -22.63 -3.20 -6.98
N PHE A 13 -23.96 -3.20 -6.87
CA PHE A 13 -24.84 -3.68 -7.94
C PHE A 13 -24.89 -2.72 -9.15
N LYS A 14 -24.54 -1.45 -8.95
CA LYS A 14 -24.43 -0.46 -10.04
C LYS A 14 -23.02 -0.45 -10.64
N VAL A 15 -22.00 -0.55 -9.79
CA VAL A 15 -20.60 -0.56 -10.17
C VAL A 15 -19.92 -1.67 -9.38
N ARG A 16 -19.45 -2.70 -10.08
CA ARG A 16 -18.84 -3.93 -9.51
C ARG A 16 -17.42 -3.66 -8.97
N ILE A 17 -17.26 -2.67 -8.11
CA ILE A 17 -16.00 -2.38 -7.42
C ILE A 17 -15.97 -3.22 -6.15
N ASP A 18 -15.05 -4.17 -6.08
CA ASP A 18 -14.73 -4.89 -4.86
C ASP A 18 -13.62 -4.17 -4.06
N ASN A 19 -13.32 -4.70 -2.87
CA ASN A 19 -12.28 -4.17 -2.00
C ASN A 19 -10.89 -4.74 -2.32
N GLY A 20 -10.74 -5.56 -3.37
CA GLY A 20 -9.53 -6.34 -3.62
C GLY A 20 -8.29 -5.48 -3.86
N ALA A 21 -8.42 -4.41 -4.63
CA ALA A 21 -7.31 -3.48 -4.87
C ALA A 21 -6.84 -2.78 -3.58
N VAL A 22 -7.78 -2.39 -2.71
CA VAL A 22 -7.49 -1.75 -1.42
C VAL A 22 -6.83 -2.75 -0.46
N GLU A 23 -7.31 -4.00 -0.45
CA GLU A 23 -6.74 -5.09 0.34
C GLU A 23 -5.31 -5.43 -0.09
N GLU A 24 -5.04 -5.52 -1.40
CA GLU A 24 -3.69 -5.73 -1.90
C GLU A 24 -2.75 -4.60 -1.45
N LEU A 25 -3.17 -3.35 -1.60
CA LEU A 25 -2.39 -2.18 -1.18
C LEU A 25 -2.10 -2.20 0.32
N ASN A 26 -3.11 -2.51 1.15
CA ASN A 26 -2.95 -2.62 2.60
C ASN A 26 -1.99 -3.75 2.99
N ASN A 27 -2.11 -4.92 2.36
CA ASN A 27 -1.22 -6.04 2.61
C ASN A 27 0.23 -5.72 2.20
N ARG A 28 0.43 -5.04 1.06
CA ARG A 28 1.76 -4.62 0.62
C ARG A 28 2.38 -3.59 1.56
N ALA A 29 1.61 -2.60 2.00
CA ALA A 29 2.07 -1.61 3.00
C ALA A 29 2.47 -2.31 4.32
N LYS A 30 1.66 -3.26 4.79
CA LYS A 30 1.96 -4.06 5.99
C LYS A 30 3.25 -4.86 5.84
N ALA A 31 3.47 -5.49 4.69
CA ALA A 31 4.71 -6.22 4.41
C ALA A 31 5.95 -5.30 4.42
N ILE A 32 5.84 -4.09 3.87
CA ILE A 32 6.91 -3.07 3.92
C ILE A 32 7.20 -2.67 5.38
N SER A 33 6.17 -2.44 6.19
CA SER A 33 6.32 -2.13 7.62
C SER A 33 7.03 -3.25 8.39
N HIS A 34 6.69 -4.52 8.14
CA HIS A 34 7.37 -5.64 8.81
C HIS A 34 8.85 -5.75 8.42
N ARG A 35 9.21 -5.45 7.17
CA ARG A 35 10.61 -5.45 6.69
C ARG A 35 11.41 -4.24 7.14
N ALA A 36 10.74 -3.21 7.67
CA ALA A 36 11.38 -1.95 8.04
C ALA A 36 12.29 -2.05 9.28
N PHE A 37 12.19 -3.14 10.08
CA PHE A 37 13.00 -3.45 11.27
C PHE A 37 13.58 -2.23 12.02
N GLY A 38 12.74 -1.24 12.32
CA GLY A 38 13.13 -0.03 13.05
C GLY A 38 13.72 1.11 12.21
N TYR A 39 13.06 1.51 11.11
CA TYR A 39 13.37 2.81 10.49
C TYR A 39 13.34 3.92 11.53
N ARG A 40 14.47 4.63 11.66
CA ARG A 40 14.65 5.70 12.65
C ARG A 40 13.91 7.00 12.30
N SER A 41 13.31 7.08 11.10
CA SER A 41 12.59 8.26 10.63
C SER A 41 11.35 7.89 9.80
N ALA A 42 10.29 8.67 9.97
CA ALA A 42 9.09 8.61 9.15
C ALA A 42 9.35 8.97 7.67
N THR A 43 10.40 9.73 7.35
CA THR A 43 10.78 10.01 5.97
C THR A 43 11.28 8.75 5.25
N THR A 44 12.10 7.95 5.90
CA THR A 44 12.62 6.68 5.35
C THR A 44 11.48 5.70 5.11
N PHE A 45 10.52 5.60 6.03
CA PHE A 45 9.36 4.74 5.87
C PHE A 45 8.46 5.19 4.69
N ARG A 46 8.20 6.49 4.55
CA ARG A 46 7.45 7.04 3.40
C ARG A 46 8.16 6.74 2.07
N LEU A 47 9.49 6.90 2.03
CA LEU A 47 10.27 6.58 0.83
C LEU A 47 10.14 5.10 0.46
N ALA A 48 10.24 4.20 1.43
CA ALA A 48 10.06 2.76 1.20
C ALA A 48 8.66 2.43 0.66
N LEU A 49 7.60 3.07 1.19
CA LEU A 49 6.24 2.93 0.68
C LEU A 49 6.12 3.43 -0.77
N TYR A 50 6.67 4.60 -1.08
CA TYR A 50 6.63 5.14 -2.44
C TYR A 50 7.29 4.20 -3.45
N HIS A 51 8.52 3.75 -3.18
CA HIS A 51 9.20 2.83 -4.10
C HIS A 51 8.54 1.44 -4.15
N GLY A 52 8.08 0.91 -3.02
CA GLY A 52 7.48 -0.43 -2.94
C GLY A 52 6.07 -0.52 -3.52
N MET A 53 5.28 0.55 -3.45
CA MET A 53 3.89 0.58 -3.93
C MET A 53 3.79 1.26 -5.30
N GLY A 54 4.55 2.33 -5.53
CA GLY A 54 4.45 3.18 -6.72
C GLY A 54 5.39 2.82 -7.87
N LYS A 55 6.19 1.75 -7.76
CA LYS A 55 7.18 1.32 -8.77
C LYS A 55 8.09 2.48 -9.25
N LEU A 56 8.44 3.40 -8.35
CA LEU A 56 9.30 4.53 -8.71
C LEU A 56 10.71 4.03 -9.08
N PRO A 57 11.36 4.66 -10.09
CA PRO A 57 12.70 4.29 -10.49
C PRO A 57 13.68 4.43 -9.32
N ALA A 58 14.55 3.43 -9.16
CA ALA A 58 15.66 3.53 -8.22
C ALA A 58 16.76 4.44 -8.82
N PRO A 59 17.47 5.21 -7.98
CA PRO A 59 18.63 5.96 -8.45
C PRO A 59 19.71 5.02 -8.98
N GLN A 60 20.52 5.50 -9.92
CA GLN A 60 21.70 4.78 -10.38
C GLN A 60 22.75 4.78 -9.25
N LEU A 61 23.07 3.59 -8.74
CA LEU A 61 24.09 3.42 -7.71
C LEU A 61 25.41 3.02 -8.38
N MET A 62 26.53 3.67 -8.01
CA MET A 62 27.85 3.31 -8.53
C MET A 62 28.31 1.91 -8.08
N HIS A 63 27.82 1.46 -6.93
CA HIS A 63 28.15 0.15 -6.37
C HIS A 63 26.87 -0.61 -6.02
N ARG A 64 26.85 -1.92 -6.33
CA ARG A 64 25.79 -2.84 -5.95
C ARG A 64 26.40 -3.93 -5.07
N PHE A 65 25.84 -4.11 -3.89
CA PHE A 65 26.14 -5.28 -3.07
C PHE A 65 25.37 -6.48 -3.63
N LEU A 66 26.10 -7.54 -3.98
CA LEU A 66 25.54 -8.83 -4.42
C LEU A 66 25.18 -9.69 -3.20
#